data_AF-A0ABD0M7T4-F1
#
_entry.id   AF-A0ABD0M7T4-F1
#
_cell.length_a   1.000
_cell.length_b   1.000
_cell.length_c   1.000
_cell.angle_alpha   90.00
_cell.angle_beta   90.00
_cell.angle_gamma   90.00
#
_symmetry.space_group_name_H-M   'P 1'
#
loop_
_entity.id
_entity.type
_entity.pdbx_description
1 polymer ?
#
loop_
_entity_poly.entity_id
_entity_poly.type
_entity_poly.pdbx_seq_one_letter_code
_entity_poly.pdbx_strand_id
1 'polypeptide(L)'
;MAGRGRPRNPEHLVPVAHVLQPQQMLEDWRLQTLLPATQDTGEAIRWLAIRWLATRGLLKNTQLCHVCGQNMTVGTFNGHLDGKRWRCPGACNITKTIRDGSWFEKSKLSLPTSILLLYFWSADFPQGLVSRELQLSRPTIIDWSNFIREVCEEDLRLHPQQVGGLDEATGQPIIVEIDESKYFHRKYHRGQWRDGHWVFGGIERDSGKCFMVEVPDRSRATLEPIVLQYILPGSHIISDGWRAYGNLAQVGGGIYLHDVIVHDQHFVDPNNPTIHTNNIENTWMRAKRKLKRQFGTSEVLFPSYLAEFLWRSRYRNDQQYYFSHLLTCIREQY
;
A
#
# COMPACT_ATOMS: atom_id res chain seq x y z
N MET A 1 -46.12 12.95 16.10
CA MET A 1 -44.75 13.14 16.63
C MET A 1 -44.43 12.00 17.57
N ALA A 2 -43.79 10.93 17.09
CA ALA A 2 -43.44 9.79 17.95
C ALA A 2 -42.26 10.17 18.85
N GLY A 3 -42.44 10.01 20.17
CA GLY A 3 -41.49 10.43 21.18
C GLY A 3 -40.10 9.84 20.93
N ARG A 4 -39.11 10.72 20.76
CA ARG A 4 -37.70 10.33 20.77
C ARG A 4 -37.35 9.91 22.20
N GLY A 5 -37.46 8.62 22.49
CA GLY A 5 -36.96 8.05 23.74
C GLY A 5 -35.51 8.46 23.96
N ARG A 6 -35.11 8.66 25.22
CA ARG A 6 -33.75 9.07 25.59
C ARG A 6 -32.71 8.18 24.89
N PRO A 7 -31.64 8.75 24.30
CA PRO A 7 -30.60 7.95 23.67
C PRO A 7 -30.06 6.91 24.65
N ARG A 8 -30.05 5.63 24.25
CA ARG A 8 -29.36 4.59 25.02
C ARG A 8 -27.85 4.83 24.96
N ASN A 9 -27.11 4.41 25.98
CA ASN A 9 -25.65 4.37 25.90
C ASN A 9 -25.21 3.48 24.72
N PRO A 10 -24.12 3.84 24.03
CA PRO A 10 -23.60 3.03 22.93
C PRO A 10 -23.17 1.65 23.43
N GLU A 11 -23.61 0.60 22.73
CA GLU A 11 -23.02 -0.72 22.90
C GLU A 11 -21.74 -0.79 22.06
N HIS A 12 -20.68 -1.34 22.64
CA HIS A 12 -19.38 -1.45 21.99
C HIS A 12 -19.01 -2.91 21.71
N LEU A 13 -18.46 -3.20 20.52
CA LEU A 13 -17.92 -4.54 20.20
C LEU A 13 -16.77 -4.93 21.13
N VAL A 14 -15.91 -3.96 21.47
CA VAL A 14 -14.91 -4.08 22.54
C VAL A 14 -14.93 -2.83 23.42
N PRO A 15 -14.56 -2.91 24.71
CA PRO A 15 -14.43 -1.74 25.56
C PRO A 15 -13.56 -0.66 24.91
N VAL A 16 -13.92 0.62 25.06
CA VAL A 16 -13.20 1.74 24.44
C VAL A 16 -11.71 1.74 24.82
N ALA A 17 -11.39 1.42 26.08
CA ALA A 17 -10.02 1.32 26.57
C ALA A 17 -9.19 0.21 25.89
N HIS A 18 -9.83 -0.74 25.19
CA HIS A 18 -9.16 -1.80 24.46
C HIS A 18 -8.95 -1.48 22.97
N VAL A 19 -9.46 -0.34 22.47
CA VAL A 19 -9.20 0.06 21.08
C VAL A 19 -7.78 0.62 20.98
N LEU A 20 -6.96 -0.03 20.16
CA LEU A 20 -5.56 0.34 19.97
C LEU A 20 -5.43 1.66 19.22
N GLN A 21 -4.41 2.44 19.56
CA GLN A 21 -3.90 3.53 18.73
C GLN A 21 -2.97 2.97 17.64
N PRO A 22 -2.74 3.69 16.52
CA PRO A 22 -1.87 3.21 15.43
C PRO A 22 -0.49 2.75 15.90
N GLN A 23 0.14 3.47 16.84
CA GLN A 23 1.46 3.12 17.38
C GLN A 23 1.44 1.79 18.16
N GLN A 24 0.28 1.41 18.71
CA GLN A 24 0.10 0.15 19.45
C GLN A 24 -0.22 -1.02 18.52
N MET A 25 -0.49 -0.79 17.23
CA MET A 25 -0.75 -1.83 16.24
C MET A 25 0.54 -2.40 15.61
N LEU A 26 1.68 -1.76 15.86
CA LEU A 26 2.99 -2.10 15.32
C LEU A 26 3.56 -3.34 16.03
N GLU A 27 3.09 -4.51 15.60
CA GLU A 27 3.48 -5.82 16.13
C GLU A 27 4.14 -6.67 15.03
N ASP A 28 5.15 -7.49 15.39
CA ASP A 28 5.78 -8.47 14.48
C ASP A 28 4.93 -9.74 14.42
N TRP A 29 4.10 -9.83 13.38
CA TRP A 29 3.13 -10.91 13.23
C TRP A 29 3.74 -12.14 12.57
N ARG A 30 3.44 -13.30 13.15
CA ARG A 30 3.70 -14.61 12.54
C ARG A 30 2.39 -15.36 12.35
N LEU A 31 2.35 -16.25 11.36
CA LEU A 31 1.19 -17.11 11.11
C LEU A 31 0.77 -17.87 12.38
N GLN A 32 1.73 -18.41 13.13
CA GLN A 32 1.51 -19.11 14.41
C GLN A 32 0.95 -18.23 15.54
N THR A 33 1.07 -16.90 15.45
CA THR A 33 0.48 -15.95 16.41
C THR A 33 -0.90 -15.46 15.96
N LEU A 34 -1.19 -15.59 14.65
CA LEU A 34 -2.49 -15.28 14.07
C LEU A 34 -3.47 -16.47 14.19
N LEU A 35 -2.96 -17.70 14.13
CA LEU A 35 -3.72 -18.97 14.19
C LEU A 35 -4.29 -19.40 15.57
N PRO A 36 -3.77 -19.01 16.74
CA PRO A 36 -4.42 -19.29 18.03
C PRO A 36 -5.76 -18.58 18.14
N ALA A 37 -5.97 -17.54 17.32
CA ALA A 37 -7.29 -16.94 17.12
C ALA A 37 -8.23 -17.78 16.24
N THR A 38 -7.76 -18.92 15.70
CA THR A 38 -8.46 -19.73 14.70
C THR A 38 -8.56 -21.23 15.00
N GLN A 39 -8.23 -21.69 16.21
CA GLN A 39 -8.28 -23.12 16.57
C GLN A 39 -9.69 -23.63 16.91
N ASP A 40 -10.69 -22.75 17.01
CA ASP A 40 -12.09 -23.12 17.12
C ASP A 40 -12.74 -23.01 15.73
N THR A 41 -13.49 -24.02 15.28
CA THR A 41 -14.12 -24.02 13.95
C THR A 41 -15.56 -23.47 13.95
N GLY A 42 -16.03 -22.95 15.09
CA GLY A 42 -17.42 -22.56 15.30
C GLY A 42 -17.71 -21.06 15.44
N GLU A 43 -18.64 -20.70 16.31
CA GLU A 43 -19.02 -19.30 16.57
C GLU A 43 -17.88 -18.52 17.27
N ALA A 44 -17.04 -19.20 18.05
CA ALA A 44 -16.00 -18.55 18.84
C ALA A 44 -14.92 -17.88 17.99
N ILE A 45 -14.44 -18.54 16.92
CA ILE A 45 -13.47 -17.93 15.99
C ILE A 45 -14.04 -16.71 15.27
N ARG A 46 -15.32 -16.75 14.89
CA ARG A 46 -15.98 -15.62 14.22
C ARG A 46 -16.05 -14.43 15.16
N TRP A 47 -16.44 -14.67 16.41
CA TRP A 47 -16.48 -13.64 17.44
C TRP A 47 -15.08 -13.10 17.77
N LEU A 48 -14.08 -13.97 17.83
CA LEU A 48 -12.70 -13.56 18.10
C LEU A 48 -12.14 -12.69 16.96
N ALA A 49 -12.43 -13.03 15.70
CA ALA A 49 -12.07 -12.20 14.55
C ALA A 49 -12.78 -10.83 14.58
N ILE A 50 -14.07 -10.78 14.92
CA ILE A 50 -14.81 -9.52 15.11
C ILE A 50 -14.12 -8.65 16.17
N ARG A 51 -13.80 -9.23 17.34
CA ARG A 51 -13.14 -8.49 18.42
C ARG A 51 -11.72 -8.06 18.03
N TRP A 52 -10.96 -8.93 17.35
CA TRP A 52 -9.60 -8.62 16.90
C TRP A 52 -9.57 -7.44 15.93
N LEU A 53 -10.52 -7.39 15.00
CA LEU A 53 -10.67 -6.27 14.06
C LEU A 53 -11.19 -5.01 14.76
N ALA A 54 -12.18 -5.12 15.65
CA ALA A 54 -12.74 -4.00 16.39
C ALA A 54 -11.71 -3.35 17.35
N THR A 55 -10.88 -4.16 18.01
CA THR A 55 -9.72 -3.70 18.81
C THR A 55 -8.75 -2.87 17.96
N ARG A 56 -8.60 -3.18 16.67
CA ARG A 56 -7.73 -2.44 15.74
C ARG A 56 -8.44 -1.31 15.00
N GLY A 57 -9.72 -1.06 15.29
CA GLY A 57 -10.50 -0.02 14.61
C GLY A 57 -10.91 -0.36 13.17
N LEU A 58 -10.71 -1.61 12.74
CA LEU A 58 -11.04 -2.07 11.38
C LEU A 58 -12.52 -2.45 11.21
N LEU A 59 -13.25 -2.50 12.32
CA LEU A 59 -14.71 -2.56 12.38
C LEU A 59 -15.19 -1.45 13.29
N LYS A 60 -16.32 -0.83 12.93
CA LYS A 60 -16.95 0.19 13.78
C LYS A 60 -17.35 -0.42 15.11
N ASN A 61 -16.78 0.12 16.18
CA ASN A 61 -17.07 -0.34 17.54
C ASN A 61 -18.51 -0.04 17.98
N THR A 62 -19.14 0.97 17.39
CA THR A 62 -20.52 1.38 17.68
C THR A 62 -21.25 1.67 16.36
N GLN A 63 -22.58 1.60 16.39
CA GLN A 63 -23.41 1.93 15.23
C GLN A 63 -24.62 2.74 15.64
N LEU A 64 -25.00 3.69 14.79
CA LEU A 64 -26.20 4.50 14.92
C LEU A 64 -27.25 4.06 13.89
N CYS A 65 -28.50 4.04 14.32
CA CYS A 65 -29.61 3.89 13.39
C CYS A 65 -29.77 5.17 12.56
N HIS A 66 -29.71 5.06 11.24
CA HIS A 66 -29.89 6.20 10.34
C HIS A 66 -31.32 6.78 10.33
N VAL A 67 -32.32 6.05 10.83
CA VAL A 67 -33.73 6.49 10.87
C VAL A 67 -34.04 7.25 12.16
N CYS A 68 -33.70 6.68 13.32
CA CYS A 68 -34.09 7.23 14.62
C CYS A 68 -32.94 7.84 15.43
N GLY A 69 -31.69 7.71 14.96
CA GLY A 69 -30.50 8.23 15.64
C GLY A 69 -30.11 7.48 16.91
N GLN A 70 -30.79 6.39 17.26
CA GLN A 70 -30.47 5.60 18.46
C GLN A 70 -29.23 4.75 18.26
N ASN A 71 -28.47 4.57 19.34
CA ASN A 71 -27.41 3.57 19.41
C ASN A 71 -27.98 2.16 19.19
N MET A 72 -27.36 1.42 18.28
CA MET A 72 -27.74 0.05 17.95
C MET A 72 -27.12 -0.93 18.94
N THR A 73 -27.75 -2.09 19.10
CA THR A 73 -27.28 -3.18 19.97
C THR A 73 -26.80 -4.37 19.14
N VAL A 74 -25.85 -5.15 19.66
CA VAL A 74 -25.35 -6.36 18.99
C VAL A 74 -26.22 -7.55 19.36
N GLY A 75 -26.67 -8.30 18.36
CA GLY A 75 -27.45 -9.52 18.56
C GLY A 75 -26.92 -10.68 17.73
N THR A 76 -27.32 -11.89 18.11
CA THR A 76 -27.08 -13.09 17.31
C THR A 76 -27.86 -13.02 15.99
N PHE A 77 -27.25 -13.55 14.94
CA PHE A 77 -27.86 -13.66 13.62
C PHE A 77 -27.50 -14.99 12.97
N ASN A 78 -28.33 -15.99 13.27
CA ASN A 78 -28.15 -17.35 12.77
C ASN A 78 -28.26 -17.39 11.25
N GLY A 79 -27.38 -18.16 10.60
CA GLY A 79 -27.35 -18.31 9.14
C GLY A 79 -26.57 -17.23 8.38
N HIS A 80 -26.10 -16.17 9.03
CA HIS A 80 -25.24 -15.16 8.41
C HIS A 80 -23.76 -15.44 8.70
N LEU A 81 -22.89 -15.02 7.77
CA LEU A 81 -21.46 -15.31 7.73
C LEU A 81 -20.73 -15.04 9.05
N ASP A 82 -21.03 -13.92 9.70
CA ASP A 82 -20.37 -13.48 10.93
C ASP A 82 -21.10 -13.91 12.22
N GLY A 83 -22.32 -14.46 12.11
CA GLY A 83 -23.14 -14.86 13.26
C GLY A 83 -23.67 -13.73 14.16
N LYS A 84 -23.26 -12.48 13.93
CA LYS A 84 -23.69 -11.29 14.67
C LYS A 84 -24.20 -10.18 13.75
N ARG A 85 -25.04 -9.28 14.27
CA ARG A 85 -25.51 -8.07 13.58
C ARG A 85 -25.84 -6.94 14.55
N TRP A 86 -25.85 -5.72 14.03
CA TRP A 86 -26.40 -4.57 14.73
C TRP A 86 -27.92 -4.50 14.53
N ARG A 87 -28.67 -4.21 15.60
CA ARG A 87 -30.12 -4.02 15.58
C ARG A 87 -30.50 -2.72 16.29
N CYS A 88 -31.36 -1.93 15.66
CA CYS A 88 -32.02 -0.78 16.27
C CYS A 88 -32.93 -1.27 17.41
N PRO A 89 -32.76 -0.78 18.65
CA PRO A 89 -33.64 -1.15 19.75
C PRO A 89 -34.99 -0.42 19.70
N GLY A 90 -35.11 0.62 18.88
CA GLY A 90 -36.36 1.35 18.67
C GLY A 90 -37.32 0.62 17.74
N ALA A 91 -38.53 1.17 17.59
CA ALA A 91 -39.58 0.63 16.71
C ALA A 91 -39.23 0.64 15.20
N CYS A 92 -38.04 1.13 14.85
CA CYS A 92 -37.59 1.30 13.47
C CYS A 92 -37.24 -0.02 12.76
N ASN A 93 -36.96 -1.09 13.53
CA ASN A 93 -36.58 -2.43 13.05
C ASN A 93 -35.41 -2.47 12.04
N ILE A 94 -34.58 -1.41 12.00
CA ILE A 94 -33.40 -1.35 11.15
C ILE A 94 -32.30 -2.27 11.69
N THR A 95 -31.66 -3.01 10.79
CA THR A 95 -30.48 -3.82 11.09
C THR A 95 -29.33 -3.46 10.18
N LYS A 96 -28.09 -3.66 10.66
CA LYS A 96 -26.87 -3.52 9.87
C LYS A 96 -25.97 -4.73 10.10
N THR A 97 -25.17 -5.10 9.11
CA THR A 97 -24.13 -6.12 9.31
C THR A 97 -23.05 -5.57 10.25
N ILE A 98 -22.29 -6.44 10.91
CA ILE A 98 -21.13 -6.00 11.71
C ILE A 98 -20.08 -5.25 10.87
N ARG A 99 -20.10 -5.46 9.55
CA ARG A 99 -19.17 -4.88 8.58
C ARG A 99 -19.63 -3.54 7.99
N ASP A 100 -20.81 -3.06 8.38
CA ASP A 100 -21.38 -1.82 7.84
C ASP A 100 -20.45 -0.62 8.07
N GLY A 101 -20.08 0.05 6.98
CA GLY A 101 -19.16 1.18 7.01
C GLY A 101 -17.74 0.83 7.41
N SER A 102 -17.25 -0.37 7.09
CA SER A 102 -15.83 -0.73 7.15
C SER A 102 -15.33 -1.23 5.79
N TRP A 103 -14.01 -1.41 5.65
CA TRP A 103 -13.40 -2.00 4.45
C TRP A 103 -13.92 -3.42 4.11
N PHE A 104 -14.50 -4.13 5.08
CA PHE A 104 -15.07 -5.46 4.86
C PHE A 104 -16.54 -5.43 4.41
N GLU A 105 -17.15 -4.26 4.23
CA GLU A 105 -18.54 -4.14 3.82
C GLU A 105 -18.80 -4.89 2.51
N LYS A 106 -19.94 -5.60 2.43
CA LYS A 106 -20.36 -6.41 1.26
C LYS A 106 -19.45 -7.59 0.90
N SER A 107 -18.32 -7.77 1.58
CA SER A 107 -17.46 -8.95 1.38
C SER A 107 -18.19 -10.24 1.76
N LYS A 108 -18.05 -11.25 0.89
CA LYS A 108 -18.60 -12.60 1.09
C LYS A 108 -17.60 -13.54 1.79
N LEU A 109 -16.37 -13.09 2.03
CA LEU A 109 -15.37 -13.88 2.75
C LEU A 109 -15.53 -13.73 4.25
N SER A 110 -15.34 -14.81 5.00
CA SER A 110 -15.36 -14.76 6.47
C SER A 110 -14.31 -13.78 6.98
N LEU A 111 -14.56 -13.10 8.11
CA LEU A 111 -13.57 -12.20 8.72
C LEU A 111 -12.26 -12.93 9.06
N PRO A 112 -12.26 -14.17 9.61
CA PRO A 112 -11.03 -14.95 9.78
C PRO A 112 -10.24 -15.15 8.48
N THR A 113 -10.91 -15.56 7.39
CA THR A 113 -10.27 -15.74 6.09
C THR A 113 -9.73 -14.41 5.55
N SER A 114 -10.46 -13.32 5.76
CA SER A 114 -10.07 -11.96 5.35
C SER A 114 -8.79 -11.51 6.04
N ILE A 115 -8.66 -11.74 7.35
CA ILE A 115 -7.46 -11.45 8.15
C ILE A 115 -6.26 -12.22 7.60
N LEU A 116 -6.43 -13.52 7.32
CA LEU A 116 -5.36 -14.36 6.75
C LEU A 116 -4.95 -13.90 5.35
N LEU A 117 -5.90 -13.47 4.51
CA LEU A 117 -5.60 -12.92 3.18
C LEU A 117 -4.75 -11.66 3.27
N LEU A 118 -5.12 -10.72 4.14
CA LEU A 118 -4.36 -9.50 4.38
C LEU A 118 -2.92 -9.84 4.82
N TYR A 119 -2.76 -10.79 5.75
CA TYR A 119 -1.46 -11.24 6.23
C TYR A 119 -0.61 -11.88 5.13
N PHE A 120 -1.17 -12.84 4.37
CA PHE A 120 -0.43 -13.51 3.29
C PHE A 120 -0.03 -12.54 2.18
N TRP A 121 -0.90 -11.59 1.85
CA TRP A 121 -0.57 -10.54 0.89
C TRP A 121 0.54 -9.63 1.42
N SER A 122 0.47 -9.19 2.68
CA SER A 122 1.50 -8.32 3.26
C SER A 122 2.87 -9.00 3.29
N ALA A 123 2.89 -10.31 3.53
CA ALA A 123 4.11 -11.13 3.52
C ALA A 123 4.58 -11.57 2.11
N ASP A 124 3.97 -11.06 1.03
CA ASP A 124 4.28 -11.37 -0.38
C ASP A 124 4.23 -12.87 -0.74
N PHE A 125 3.30 -13.62 -0.13
CA PHE A 125 3.14 -15.05 -0.44
C PHE A 125 2.68 -15.26 -1.89
N PRO A 126 3.16 -16.31 -2.59
CA PRO A 126 2.69 -16.63 -3.93
C PRO A 126 1.18 -16.91 -3.96
N GLN A 127 0.45 -16.26 -4.87
CA GLN A 127 -1.02 -16.36 -4.93
C GLN A 127 -1.54 -17.81 -5.08
N GLY A 128 -0.82 -18.66 -5.80
CA GLY A 128 -1.18 -20.09 -5.92
C GLY A 128 -1.10 -20.85 -4.59
N LEU A 129 -0.12 -20.50 -3.75
CA LEU A 129 0.00 -21.05 -2.41
C LEU A 129 -1.15 -20.54 -1.53
N VAL A 130 -1.44 -19.24 -1.54
CA VAL A 130 -2.55 -18.65 -0.77
C VAL A 130 -3.90 -19.26 -1.16
N SER A 131 -4.14 -19.44 -2.46
CA SER A 131 -5.34 -20.10 -3.00
C SER A 131 -5.51 -21.52 -2.45
N ARG A 132 -4.42 -22.31 -2.39
CA ARG A 132 -4.42 -23.66 -1.81
C ARG A 132 -4.67 -23.63 -0.31
N GLU A 133 -3.91 -22.83 0.45
CA GLU A 133 -3.98 -22.80 1.92
C GLU A 133 -5.34 -22.32 2.43
N LEU A 134 -5.96 -21.36 1.74
CA LEU A 134 -7.26 -20.82 2.13
C LEU A 134 -8.44 -21.44 1.39
N GLN A 135 -8.19 -22.39 0.48
CA GLN A 135 -9.20 -23.02 -0.38
C GLN A 135 -10.06 -21.98 -1.14
N LEU A 136 -9.42 -20.92 -1.60
CA LEU A 136 -10.07 -19.83 -2.32
C LEU A 136 -9.81 -19.92 -3.82
N SER A 137 -10.80 -19.52 -4.60
CA SER A 137 -10.66 -19.43 -6.05
C SER A 137 -9.59 -18.40 -6.44
N ARG A 138 -8.87 -18.64 -7.54
CA ARG A 138 -7.89 -17.69 -8.06
C ARG A 138 -8.48 -16.30 -8.33
N PRO A 139 -9.69 -16.15 -8.94
CA PRO A 139 -10.34 -14.85 -9.09
C PRO A 139 -10.50 -14.10 -7.76
N THR A 140 -10.92 -14.79 -6.70
CA THR A 140 -11.07 -14.19 -5.36
C THR A 140 -9.74 -13.64 -4.82
N ILE A 141 -8.63 -14.37 -4.99
CA ILE A 141 -7.30 -13.90 -4.57
C ILE A 141 -6.86 -12.67 -5.37
N ILE A 142 -7.17 -12.63 -6.67
CA ILE A 142 -6.86 -11.50 -7.54
C ILE A 142 -7.65 -10.27 -7.11
N ASP A 143 -8.98 -10.39 -6.93
CA ASP A 143 -9.85 -9.29 -6.51
C ASP A 143 -9.40 -8.71 -5.17
N TRP A 144 -9.10 -9.57 -4.19
CA TRP A 144 -8.56 -9.12 -2.90
C TRP A 144 -7.20 -8.45 -3.01
N SER A 145 -6.32 -8.96 -3.89
CA SER A 145 -5.04 -8.30 -4.14
C SER A 145 -5.22 -6.91 -4.76
N ASN A 146 -6.25 -6.70 -5.58
CA ASN A 146 -6.59 -5.40 -6.14
C ASN A 146 -7.12 -4.45 -5.06
N PHE A 147 -8.08 -4.88 -4.24
CA PHE A 147 -8.60 -4.06 -3.14
C PHE A 147 -7.51 -3.65 -2.14
N ILE A 148 -6.53 -4.51 -1.87
CA ILE A 148 -5.40 -4.17 -1.01
C ILE A 148 -4.47 -3.16 -1.70
N ARG A 149 -4.26 -3.27 -3.01
CA ARG A 149 -3.48 -2.26 -3.77
C ARG A 149 -4.16 -0.90 -3.79
N GLU A 150 -5.48 -0.84 -3.88
CA GLU A 150 -6.25 0.41 -3.76
C GLU A 150 -5.97 1.10 -2.41
N VAL A 151 -5.88 0.33 -1.32
CA VAL A 151 -5.48 0.86 0.00
C VAL A 151 -4.06 1.44 -0.03
N CYS A 152 -3.11 0.74 -0.65
CA CYS A 152 -1.74 1.22 -0.79
C CYS A 152 -1.65 2.49 -1.66
N GLU A 153 -2.39 2.55 -2.76
CA GLU A 153 -2.48 3.73 -3.63
C GLU A 153 -3.01 4.94 -2.87
N GLU A 154 -4.09 4.75 -2.11
CA GLU A 154 -4.70 5.82 -1.34
C GLU A 154 -3.78 6.29 -0.20
N ASP A 155 -3.04 5.40 0.45
CA ASP A 155 -2.01 5.77 1.44
C ASP A 155 -0.90 6.64 0.82
N LEU A 156 -0.41 6.25 -0.36
CA LEU A 156 0.58 7.05 -1.09
C LEU A 156 0.03 8.42 -1.50
N ARG A 157 -1.27 8.50 -1.85
CA ARG A 157 -1.96 9.73 -2.24
C ARG A 157 -2.18 10.68 -1.05
N LEU A 158 -2.61 10.14 0.10
CA LEU A 158 -2.84 10.90 1.32
C LEU A 158 -1.54 11.37 1.97
N HIS A 159 -0.47 10.60 1.80
CA HIS A 159 0.86 10.86 2.35
C HIS A 159 1.89 11.00 1.22
N PRO A 160 1.84 12.06 0.39
CA PRO A 160 2.80 12.24 -0.69
C PRO A 160 4.22 12.37 -0.13
N GLN A 161 5.20 11.80 -0.84
CA GLN A 161 6.60 11.82 -0.43
C GLN A 161 7.45 12.37 -1.57
N GLN A 162 8.25 13.39 -1.24
CA GLN A 162 9.33 13.88 -2.08
C GLN A 162 10.65 13.25 -1.64
N VAL A 163 11.64 13.29 -2.53
CA VAL A 163 13.00 12.81 -2.29
C VAL A 163 14.01 13.96 -2.34
N GLY A 164 15.17 13.75 -1.71
CA GLY A 164 16.29 14.67 -1.74
C GLY A 164 16.16 15.83 -0.76
N GLY A 165 16.74 16.96 -1.12
CA GLY A 165 16.83 18.18 -0.32
C GLY A 165 18.20 18.33 0.32
N LEU A 166 18.25 19.06 1.43
CA LEU A 166 19.43 19.14 2.28
C LEU A 166 19.25 18.21 3.48
N ASP A 167 20.30 17.48 3.84
CA ASP A 167 20.33 16.70 5.06
C ASP A 167 20.27 17.65 6.28
N GLU A 168 19.28 17.46 7.15
CA GLU A 168 19.02 18.37 8.27
C GLU A 168 20.17 18.44 9.28
N ALA A 169 20.98 17.38 9.41
CA ALA A 169 22.06 17.30 10.38
C ALA A 169 23.36 17.92 9.86
N THR A 170 23.66 17.75 8.58
CA THR A 170 24.94 18.13 7.95
C THR A 170 24.83 19.36 7.06
N GLY A 171 23.62 19.73 6.63
CA GLY A 171 23.37 20.77 5.64
C GLY A 171 23.86 20.41 4.23
N GLN A 172 24.30 19.17 4.00
CA GLN A 172 24.80 18.72 2.70
C GLN A 172 23.65 18.30 1.77
N PRO A 173 23.80 18.47 0.45
CA PRO A 173 22.85 17.94 -0.53
C PRO A 173 22.66 16.43 -0.39
N ILE A 174 21.39 15.99 -0.32
CA ILE A 174 21.04 14.58 -0.41
C ILE A 174 21.17 14.14 -1.87
N ILE A 175 21.82 12.99 -2.07
CA ILE A 175 22.05 12.44 -3.40
C ILE A 175 20.82 11.65 -3.86
N VAL A 176 20.28 12.03 -5.03
CA VAL A 176 19.16 11.37 -5.70
C VAL A 176 19.63 10.83 -7.06
N GLU A 177 19.58 9.51 -7.22
CA GLU A 177 19.79 8.87 -8.52
C GLU A 177 18.46 8.84 -9.29
N ILE A 178 18.46 9.25 -10.57
CA ILE A 178 17.28 9.20 -11.46
C ILE A 178 17.58 8.39 -12.73
N ASP A 179 16.56 7.73 -13.25
CA ASP A 179 16.66 6.92 -14.49
C ASP A 179 15.26 6.58 -15.04
N GLU A 180 15.20 6.11 -16.28
CA GLU A 180 14.00 5.60 -16.93
C GLU A 180 14.07 4.10 -17.19
N SER A 181 12.94 3.42 -16.98
CA SER A 181 12.83 2.00 -17.24
C SER A 181 11.59 1.65 -18.05
N LYS A 182 11.78 0.92 -19.15
CA LYS A 182 10.67 0.36 -19.93
C LYS A 182 10.18 -0.97 -19.35
N TYR A 183 8.88 -1.11 -19.16
CA TYR A 183 8.17 -2.31 -18.67
C TYR A 183 7.42 -3.00 -19.82
N PHE A 184 7.17 -4.30 -19.69
CA PHE A 184 6.42 -5.15 -20.62
C PHE A 184 6.82 -5.09 -22.12
N HIS A 185 8.04 -4.67 -22.44
CA HIS A 185 8.56 -4.66 -23.80
C HIS A 185 9.36 -5.93 -24.12
N ARG A 186 9.42 -6.26 -25.42
CA ARG A 186 10.27 -7.34 -25.94
C ARG A 186 11.75 -6.93 -25.79
N LYS A 187 12.57 -7.75 -25.14
CA LYS A 187 14.04 -7.63 -25.18
C LYS A 187 14.63 -8.66 -26.14
N TYR A 188 15.69 -8.29 -26.86
CA TYR A 188 16.50 -9.18 -27.72
C TYR A 188 15.70 -10.00 -28.75
N HIS A 189 14.66 -9.42 -29.35
CA HIS A 189 13.78 -10.12 -30.28
C HIS A 189 13.27 -11.48 -29.73
N ARG A 190 12.91 -11.58 -28.45
CA ARG A 190 12.24 -12.79 -27.89
C ARG A 190 10.95 -12.43 -27.16
N GLY A 191 9.85 -13.13 -27.47
CA GLY A 191 8.52 -12.91 -26.89
C GLY A 191 7.57 -12.05 -27.73
N GLN A 192 6.35 -11.84 -27.24
CA GLN A 192 5.29 -11.03 -27.87
C GLN A 192 5.73 -9.56 -27.92
N TRP A 193 5.49 -8.87 -29.05
CA TRP A 193 5.67 -7.43 -29.13
C TRP A 193 4.52 -6.72 -28.40
N ARG A 194 4.89 -5.78 -27.54
CA ARG A 194 4.02 -4.81 -26.88
C ARG A 194 4.81 -3.51 -26.83
N ASP A 195 4.12 -2.37 -26.92
CA ASP A 195 4.80 -1.09 -26.82
C ASP A 195 5.46 -0.96 -25.43
N GLY A 196 4.72 -1.35 -24.38
CA GLY A 196 5.21 -1.33 -23.00
C GLY A 196 5.13 0.06 -22.38
N HIS A 197 5.46 0.16 -21.10
CA HIS A 197 5.25 1.38 -20.32
C HIS A 197 6.61 1.98 -19.95
N TRP A 198 6.79 3.27 -20.23
CA TRP A 198 7.91 4.01 -19.68
C TRP A 198 7.59 4.44 -18.26
N VAL A 199 8.55 4.23 -17.36
CA VAL A 199 8.47 4.69 -15.98
C VAL A 199 9.73 5.49 -15.71
N PHE A 200 9.55 6.72 -15.25
CA PHE A 200 10.62 7.55 -14.70
C PHE A 200 10.63 7.43 -13.19
N GLY A 201 11.80 7.36 -12.57
CA GLY A 201 11.89 7.24 -11.12
C GLY A 201 13.20 7.78 -10.58
N GLY A 202 13.21 7.94 -9.27
CA GLY A 202 14.40 8.35 -8.54
C GLY A 202 14.46 7.72 -7.15
N ILE A 203 15.68 7.60 -6.61
CA ILE A 203 15.96 7.03 -5.29
C ILE A 203 17.02 7.84 -4.55
N GLU A 204 16.76 8.13 -3.28
CA GLU A 204 17.79 8.62 -2.36
C GLU A 204 18.75 7.49 -1.99
N ARG A 205 20.06 7.72 -2.08
CA ARG A 205 21.03 6.66 -1.79
C ARG A 205 20.95 6.12 -0.37
N ASP A 206 20.88 7.01 0.62
CA ASP A 206 21.01 6.62 2.02
C ASP A 206 19.68 6.11 2.59
N SER A 207 18.63 6.93 2.49
CA SER A 207 17.31 6.55 3.04
C SER A 207 16.60 5.50 2.18
N GLY A 208 16.86 5.50 0.86
CA GLY A 208 16.16 4.71 -0.14
C GLY A 208 14.70 5.04 -0.35
N LYS A 209 14.26 6.21 0.11
CA LYS A 209 13.03 6.83 -0.37
C LYS A 209 13.09 6.94 -1.88
N CYS A 210 12.00 6.60 -2.55
CA CYS A 210 11.94 6.61 -4.00
C CYS A 210 10.57 7.06 -4.51
N PHE A 211 10.55 7.45 -5.78
CA PHE A 211 9.33 7.70 -6.56
C PHE A 211 9.40 6.95 -7.89
N MET A 212 8.23 6.62 -8.44
CA MET A 212 8.08 6.00 -9.76
C MET A 212 6.81 6.56 -10.39
N VAL A 213 6.95 7.11 -11.59
CA VAL A 213 5.86 7.74 -12.35
C VAL A 213 5.84 7.14 -13.75
N GLU A 214 4.71 6.59 -14.14
CA GLU A 214 4.48 6.18 -15.52
C GLU A 214 4.41 7.42 -16.41
N VAL A 215 5.13 7.41 -17.53
CA VAL A 215 5.25 8.54 -18.45
C VAL A 215 4.95 8.11 -19.89
N PRO A 216 4.33 8.97 -20.70
CA PRO A 216 4.04 8.68 -22.11
C PRO A 216 5.31 8.58 -22.95
N ASP A 217 6.31 9.38 -22.62
CA ASP A 217 7.63 9.38 -23.23
C ASP A 217 8.67 9.84 -22.22
N ARG A 218 9.93 9.69 -22.60
CA ARG A 218 11.07 10.15 -21.80
C ARG A 218 11.45 11.61 -22.11
N SER A 219 10.70 12.37 -22.92
CA SER A 219 11.15 13.70 -23.33
C SER A 219 11.40 14.63 -22.13
N ARG A 220 12.31 15.60 -22.30
CA ARG A 220 12.58 16.60 -21.26
C ARG A 220 11.31 17.31 -20.78
N ALA A 221 10.41 17.64 -21.71
CA ALA A 221 9.13 18.29 -21.39
C ALA A 221 8.25 17.45 -20.46
N THR A 222 8.37 16.13 -20.53
CA THR A 222 7.68 15.18 -19.66
C THR A 222 8.39 15.02 -18.32
N LEU A 223 9.73 14.89 -18.31
CA LEU A 223 10.48 14.56 -17.10
C LEU A 223 10.74 15.77 -16.18
N GLU A 224 10.93 16.97 -16.74
CA GLU A 224 11.28 18.16 -15.97
C GLU A 224 10.21 18.55 -14.92
N PRO A 225 8.90 18.55 -15.23
CA PRO A 225 7.86 18.78 -14.21
C PRO A 225 7.86 17.72 -13.11
N ILE A 226 8.18 16.46 -13.44
CA ILE A 226 8.23 15.36 -12.47
C ILE A 226 9.42 15.54 -11.52
N VAL A 227 10.59 15.94 -12.03
CA VAL A 227 11.75 16.30 -11.20
C VAL A 227 11.37 17.41 -10.21
N LEU A 228 10.75 18.49 -10.69
CA LEU A 228 10.34 19.61 -9.84
C LEU A 228 9.27 19.22 -8.79
N GLN A 229 8.41 18.27 -9.13
CA GLN A 229 7.36 17.80 -8.24
C GLN A 229 7.91 16.85 -7.16
N TYR A 230 8.81 15.94 -7.52
CA TYR A 230 9.22 14.84 -6.63
C TYR A 230 10.60 15.01 -5.99
N ILE A 231 11.46 15.91 -6.50
CA ILE A 231 12.81 16.12 -5.98
C ILE A 231 12.90 17.51 -5.33
N LEU A 232 13.19 17.54 -4.04
CA LEU A 232 13.30 18.77 -3.26
C LEU A 232 14.46 19.65 -3.77
N PRO A 233 14.30 20.98 -3.83
CA PRO A 233 15.38 21.91 -4.16
C PRO A 233 16.63 21.71 -3.28
N GLY A 234 17.81 21.97 -3.83
CA GLY A 234 19.10 21.80 -3.14
C GLY A 234 19.67 20.38 -3.20
N SER A 235 18.96 19.43 -3.82
CA SER A 235 19.44 18.06 -4.02
C SER A 235 20.65 17.98 -4.95
N HIS A 236 21.43 16.91 -4.80
CA HIS A 236 22.42 16.48 -5.78
C HIS A 236 21.88 15.33 -6.62
N ILE A 237 21.52 15.62 -7.86
CA ILE A 237 20.96 14.65 -8.80
C ILE A 237 22.10 13.96 -9.56
N ILE A 238 22.02 12.64 -9.68
CA ILE A 238 22.89 11.83 -10.54
C ILE A 238 22.02 11.12 -11.57
N SER A 239 22.31 11.31 -12.86
CA SER A 239 21.61 10.64 -13.96
C SER A 239 22.59 9.97 -14.92
N ASP A 240 22.07 9.16 -15.83
CA ASP A 240 22.83 8.74 -16.99
C ASP A 240 23.03 9.89 -18.00
N GLY A 241 23.88 9.63 -19.00
CA GLY A 241 24.22 10.51 -20.13
C GLY A 241 23.09 10.76 -21.11
N TRP A 242 21.84 10.47 -20.76
CA TRP A 242 20.74 10.61 -21.68
C TRP A 242 20.43 12.09 -21.97
N ARG A 243 20.19 12.40 -23.27
CA ARG A 243 20.21 13.78 -23.78
C ARG A 243 19.19 14.71 -23.10
N ALA A 244 18.06 14.21 -22.61
CA ALA A 244 17.10 15.06 -21.92
C ALA A 244 17.63 15.63 -20.60
N TYR A 245 18.65 14.98 -20.01
CA TYR A 245 19.26 15.39 -18.75
C TYR A 245 20.34 16.45 -18.90
N GLY A 246 20.81 16.75 -20.12
CA GLY A 246 21.97 17.62 -20.37
C GLY A 246 21.88 19.07 -19.88
N ASN A 247 20.75 19.50 -19.30
CA ASN A 247 20.56 20.81 -18.67
C ASN A 247 19.76 20.71 -17.35
N LEU A 248 19.76 19.56 -16.67
CA LEU A 248 19.07 19.39 -15.39
C LEU A 248 19.57 20.37 -14.33
N ALA A 249 20.86 20.70 -14.33
CA ALA A 249 21.42 21.75 -13.48
C ALA A 249 20.71 23.11 -13.63
N GLN A 250 20.09 23.40 -14.78
CA GLN A 250 19.37 24.66 -15.02
C GLN A 250 17.87 24.57 -14.70
N VAL A 251 17.35 23.38 -14.43
CA VAL A 251 15.95 23.17 -14.06
C VAL A 251 15.64 23.89 -12.76
N GLY A 252 14.47 24.55 -12.71
CA GLY A 252 14.05 25.34 -11.54
C GLY A 252 14.93 26.57 -11.28
N GLY A 253 15.77 26.99 -12.24
CA GLY A 253 16.62 28.17 -12.11
C GLY A 253 17.97 27.93 -11.43
N GLY A 254 18.52 26.71 -11.49
CA GLY A 254 19.85 26.43 -10.93
C GLY A 254 19.85 25.79 -9.54
N ILE A 255 18.70 25.28 -9.09
CA ILE A 255 18.49 24.85 -7.70
C ILE A 255 19.01 23.43 -7.39
N TYR A 256 19.54 22.73 -8.39
CA TYR A 256 20.06 21.36 -8.25
C TYR A 256 21.52 21.30 -8.63
N LEU A 257 22.31 20.53 -7.88
CA LEU A 257 23.58 20.02 -8.37
C LEU A 257 23.30 18.82 -9.28
N HIS A 258 24.03 18.68 -10.38
CA HIS A 258 23.78 17.58 -11.32
C HIS A 258 25.08 17.02 -11.89
N ASP A 259 25.26 15.71 -11.70
CA ASP A 259 26.31 14.93 -12.34
C ASP A 259 25.72 13.89 -13.30
N VAL A 260 26.47 13.63 -14.38
CA VAL A 260 26.05 12.79 -15.49
C VAL A 260 27.03 11.65 -15.72
N ILE A 261 26.53 10.44 -15.90
CA ILE A 261 27.35 9.25 -16.16
C ILE A 261 27.21 8.80 -17.60
N VAL A 262 28.32 8.77 -18.33
CA VAL A 262 28.34 8.27 -19.70
C VAL A 262 28.51 6.74 -19.70
N HIS A 263 27.38 6.02 -19.71
CA HIS A 263 27.33 4.55 -19.67
C HIS A 263 27.95 3.83 -20.88
N ASP A 264 28.29 4.54 -21.97
CA ASP A 264 28.91 3.93 -23.15
C ASP A 264 30.38 3.52 -22.91
N GLN A 265 30.97 3.93 -21.77
CA GLN A 265 32.38 3.65 -21.43
C GLN A 265 32.59 3.13 -20.01
N HIS A 266 31.79 3.52 -19.00
CA HIS A 266 31.99 3.12 -17.60
C HIS A 266 30.68 3.00 -16.78
N PHE A 267 30.61 2.03 -15.85
CA PHE A 267 29.48 1.83 -14.91
C PHE A 267 29.56 2.70 -13.65
N VAL A 268 30.74 3.27 -13.41
CA VAL A 268 31.09 4.18 -12.31
C VAL A 268 32.03 5.22 -12.92
N ASP A 269 31.93 6.49 -12.53
CA ASP A 269 32.85 7.50 -13.06
C ASP A 269 34.31 7.11 -12.72
N PRO A 270 35.22 7.03 -13.71
CA PRO A 270 36.61 6.61 -13.50
C PRO A 270 37.40 7.52 -12.55
N ASN A 271 37.01 8.79 -12.48
CA ASN A 271 37.69 9.82 -11.70
C ASN A 271 37.01 10.03 -10.35
N ASN A 272 35.71 9.67 -10.22
CA ASN A 272 35.01 9.70 -8.95
C ASN A 272 34.11 8.47 -8.73
N PRO A 273 34.53 7.50 -7.92
CA PRO A 273 33.77 6.26 -7.71
C PRO A 273 32.41 6.47 -7.04
N THR A 274 32.14 7.65 -6.48
CA THR A 274 30.85 7.98 -5.89
C THR A 274 29.81 8.35 -6.93
N ILE A 275 30.14 8.52 -8.21
CA ILE A 275 29.16 8.88 -9.24
C ILE A 275 28.74 7.60 -9.98
N HIS A 276 27.54 7.08 -9.66
CA HIS A 276 26.93 5.86 -10.22
C HIS A 276 25.39 5.90 -10.12
N THR A 277 24.70 5.12 -10.94
CA THR A 277 23.23 4.92 -10.95
C THR A 277 22.82 3.50 -10.49
N ASN A 278 23.73 2.80 -9.81
CA ASN A 278 23.54 1.41 -9.40
C ASN A 278 22.33 1.20 -8.47
N ASN A 279 21.97 2.18 -7.62
CA ASN A 279 20.85 2.03 -6.70
C ASN A 279 19.52 2.09 -7.43
N ILE A 280 19.39 3.00 -8.41
CA ILE A 280 18.17 3.09 -9.22
C ILE A 280 18.03 1.84 -10.13
N GLU A 281 19.11 1.32 -10.69
CA GLU A 281 19.09 0.06 -11.44
C GLU A 281 18.64 -1.15 -10.59
N ASN A 282 19.19 -1.27 -9.37
CA ASN A 282 18.77 -2.30 -8.42
C ASN A 282 17.29 -2.15 -8.04
N THR A 283 16.82 -0.91 -7.91
CA THR A 283 15.42 -0.59 -7.62
C THR A 283 14.51 -1.04 -8.76
N TRP A 284 14.88 -0.79 -10.03
CA TRP A 284 14.15 -1.32 -11.19
C TRP A 284 14.09 -2.84 -11.21
N MET A 285 15.21 -3.50 -10.87
CA MET A 285 15.26 -4.95 -10.79
C MET A 285 14.30 -5.49 -9.72
N ARG A 286 14.23 -4.86 -8.54
CA ARG A 286 13.28 -5.22 -7.48
C ARG A 286 11.82 -4.99 -7.90
N ALA A 287 11.51 -3.83 -8.49
CA ALA A 287 10.16 -3.51 -8.96
C ALA A 287 9.68 -4.50 -10.04
N LYS A 288 10.56 -4.89 -10.98
CA LYS A 288 10.23 -5.86 -12.02
C LYS A 288 10.16 -7.30 -11.53
N ARG A 289 10.77 -7.64 -10.37
CA ARG A 289 10.87 -9.01 -9.87
C ARG A 289 9.50 -9.64 -9.62
N LYS A 290 8.60 -8.92 -8.95
CA LYS A 290 7.25 -9.43 -8.64
C LYS A 290 6.42 -9.63 -9.91
N LEU A 291 6.43 -8.65 -10.81
CA LEU A 291 5.76 -8.74 -12.12
C LEU A 291 6.27 -9.94 -12.94
N LYS A 292 7.59 -10.19 -12.97
CA LYS A 292 8.15 -11.37 -13.63
C LYS A 292 7.66 -12.68 -13.01
N ARG A 293 7.62 -12.77 -11.67
CA ARG A 293 7.12 -13.94 -10.94
C ARG A 293 5.64 -14.23 -11.23
N GLN A 294 4.86 -13.19 -11.54
CA GLN A 294 3.44 -13.27 -11.84
C GLN A 294 3.13 -13.35 -13.35
N PHE A 295 4.15 -13.42 -14.20
CA PHE A 295 4.02 -13.42 -15.66
C PHE A 295 3.38 -12.14 -16.24
N GLY A 296 3.61 -11.01 -15.57
CA GLY A 296 3.12 -9.70 -15.95
C GLY A 296 1.78 -9.33 -15.29
N THR A 297 1.17 -8.27 -15.81
CA THR A 297 -0.17 -7.80 -15.43
C THR A 297 -0.83 -7.14 -16.66
N SER A 298 -2.10 -6.80 -16.56
CA SER A 298 -2.80 -5.99 -17.58
C SER A 298 -2.36 -4.53 -17.50
N GLU A 299 -2.38 -3.83 -18.63
CA GLU A 299 -2.02 -2.40 -18.72
C GLU A 299 -2.82 -1.54 -17.74
N VAL A 300 -4.13 -1.78 -17.61
CA VAL A 300 -5.02 -1.07 -16.68
C VAL A 300 -4.59 -1.19 -15.22
N LEU A 301 -4.03 -2.33 -14.82
CA LEU A 301 -3.61 -2.58 -13.45
C LEU A 301 -2.16 -2.19 -13.21
N PHE A 302 -1.37 -1.88 -14.25
CA PHE A 302 0.06 -1.62 -14.09
C PHE A 302 0.38 -0.52 -13.07
N PRO A 303 -0.32 0.63 -13.03
CA PRO A 303 -0.10 1.65 -12.00
C PRO A 303 -0.23 1.10 -10.57
N SER A 304 -1.20 0.21 -10.33
CA SER A 304 -1.41 -0.41 -9.00
C SER A 304 -0.21 -1.23 -8.52
N TYR A 305 0.53 -1.84 -9.45
CA TYR A 305 1.73 -2.59 -9.13
C TYR A 305 2.92 -1.69 -8.81
N LEU A 306 3.00 -0.52 -9.43
CA LEU A 306 3.98 0.50 -9.06
C LEU A 306 3.67 1.07 -7.67
N ALA A 307 2.40 1.38 -7.40
CA ALA A 307 1.95 1.82 -6.08
C ALA A 307 2.23 0.77 -5.00
N GLU A 308 1.95 -0.51 -5.25
CA GLU A 308 2.31 -1.58 -4.33
C GLU A 308 3.82 -1.59 -4.03
N PHE A 309 4.65 -1.45 -5.06
CA PHE A 309 6.09 -1.44 -4.89
C PHE A 309 6.57 -0.23 -4.08
N LEU A 310 6.03 0.96 -4.36
CA LEU A 310 6.35 2.19 -3.64
C LEU A 310 5.93 2.11 -2.16
N TRP A 311 4.72 1.64 -1.89
CA TRP A 311 4.22 1.44 -0.53
C TRP A 311 5.11 0.48 0.26
N ARG A 312 5.52 -0.65 -0.34
CA ARG A 312 6.48 -1.58 0.31
C ARG A 312 7.86 -0.93 0.50
N SER A 313 8.30 -0.11 -0.45
CA SER A 313 9.61 0.55 -0.39
C SER A 313 9.66 1.63 0.69
N ARG A 314 8.55 2.32 0.96
CA ARG A 314 8.39 3.25 2.08
C ARG A 314 8.69 2.59 3.43
N TYR A 315 8.20 1.36 3.63
CA TYR A 315 8.38 0.59 4.87
C TYR A 315 9.54 -0.43 4.77
N ARG A 316 10.51 -0.24 3.86
CA ARG A 316 11.56 -1.24 3.58
C ARG A 316 12.45 -1.59 4.78
N ASN A 317 12.57 -0.69 5.76
CA ASN A 317 13.36 -0.92 6.97
C ASN A 317 12.53 -1.62 8.07
N ASP A 318 11.21 -1.69 7.88
CA ASP A 318 10.20 -2.19 8.81
C ASP A 318 9.39 -3.34 8.18
N GLN A 319 10.04 -4.19 7.39
CA GLN A 319 9.35 -5.22 6.58
C GLN A 319 8.57 -6.22 7.43
N GLN A 320 9.07 -6.51 8.64
CA GLN A 320 8.41 -7.35 9.63
C GLN A 320 7.04 -6.78 10.06
N TYR A 321 6.82 -5.48 9.86
CA TYR A 321 5.60 -4.77 10.24
C TYR A 321 4.68 -4.46 9.05
N TYR A 322 4.93 -4.97 7.84
CA TYR A 322 4.07 -4.72 6.67
C TYR A 322 2.60 -5.05 6.93
N PHE A 323 2.30 -6.13 7.67
CA PHE A 323 0.92 -6.44 8.02
C PHE A 323 0.31 -5.31 8.86
N SER A 324 1.01 -4.89 9.91
CA SER A 324 0.60 -3.81 10.81
C SER A 324 0.43 -2.46 10.08
N HIS A 325 1.34 -2.12 9.16
CA HIS A 325 1.20 -0.94 8.32
C HIS A 325 -0.05 -1.03 7.43
N LEU A 326 -0.30 -2.18 6.79
CA LEU A 326 -1.49 -2.37 5.96
C LEU A 326 -2.78 -2.20 6.77
N LEU A 327 -2.84 -2.76 7.98
CA LEU A 327 -4.00 -2.58 8.87
C LEU A 327 -4.19 -1.11 9.27
N THR A 328 -3.10 -0.37 9.48
CA THR A 328 -3.15 1.06 9.79
C THR A 328 -3.72 1.85 8.61
N CYS A 329 -3.24 1.59 7.38
CA CYS A 329 -3.78 2.22 6.18
C CYS A 329 -5.29 1.95 6.01
N ILE A 330 -5.73 0.71 6.23
CA ILE A 330 -7.17 0.35 6.14
C ILE A 330 -7.98 1.16 7.18
N ARG A 331 -7.50 1.25 8.42
CA ARG A 331 -8.18 1.96 9.50
C ARG A 331 -8.30 3.47 9.23
N GLU A 332 -7.28 4.07 8.63
CA GLU A 332 -7.29 5.51 8.37
C GLU A 332 -8.24 5.90 7.24
N GLN A 333 -8.48 4.99 6.29
CA GLN A 333 -9.29 5.22 5.10
C GLN A 333 -10.78 4.88 5.28
N TYR A 334 -11.14 4.00 6.24
CA TYR A 334 -12.50 3.45 6.43
C TYR A 334 -12.91 3.44 7.91
#